data_AF-A0A951R146-F1
#
_entry.id   AF-A0A951R146-F1
#
_cell.length_a   1.000
_cell.length_b   1.000
_cell.length_c   1.000
_cell.angle_alpha   90.00
_cell.angle_beta   90.00
_cell.angle_gamma   90.00
#
_symmetry.space_group_name_H-M   'P 1'
#
loop_
_entity.id
_entity.type
_entity.pdbx_description
1 polymer ?
#
loop_
_entity_poly.entity_id
_entity_poly.type
_entity_poly.pdbx_seq_one_letter_code
_entity_poly.pdbx_strand_id
1 'polypeptide(L)'
;MDKVNKDKRGIKFVFLIIFLASISIFLATGQKMIMGPEFHAVEQSDLLNLDGDKKLYADTFFETDVFDNQILKNLVDKMVKVISDSYDYEKESAKNRLSEFKEIKFFVKNNSTGKVYTNTNYKTNEDFRKNQNDYCNLEIDLSNSKSTYTKIIDKKRLSSSVYANPFWGMQVNSDSISISISIPKDMNDYDQFGLKSYQDDFKYYSNHI
;
A
#
# COMPACT_ATOMS: atom_id res chain seq x y z
N MET A 1 14.68 65.06 13.35
CA MET A 1 15.71 64.00 13.46
C MET A 1 15.06 62.67 13.06
N ASP A 2 14.41 62.62 11.89
CA ASP A 2 13.30 61.66 11.64
C ASP A 2 13.44 60.78 10.40
N LYS A 3 14.54 60.92 9.64
CA LYS A 3 14.79 60.06 8.47
C LYS A 3 15.37 58.69 8.82
N VAL A 4 16.03 58.55 9.97
CA VAL A 4 16.73 57.30 10.37
C VAL A 4 15.78 56.23 10.94
N ASN A 5 14.59 56.62 11.41
CA ASN A 5 13.66 55.70 12.08
C ASN A 5 12.59 55.06 11.16
N LYS A 6 12.36 55.60 9.96
CA LYS A 6 11.50 54.95 8.94
C LYS A 6 12.23 53.83 8.20
N ASP A 7 13.53 54.01 7.98
CA ASP A 7 14.39 53.08 7.23
C ASP A 7 14.56 51.73 7.97
N LYS A 8 14.73 51.80 9.30
CA LYS A 8 14.81 50.61 10.16
C LYS A 8 13.50 49.83 10.26
N ARG A 9 12.33 50.47 10.07
CA ARG A 9 11.03 49.74 10.10
C ARG A 9 10.82 48.93 8.83
N GLY A 10 11.17 49.50 7.67
CA GLY A 10 11.14 48.78 6.39
C GLY A 10 12.10 47.58 6.40
N ILE A 11 13.33 47.80 6.86
CA ILE A 11 14.32 46.73 7.01
C ILE A 11 13.84 45.65 7.99
N LYS A 12 13.26 46.02 9.15
CA LYS A 12 12.68 45.05 10.11
C LYS A 12 11.54 44.24 9.48
N PHE A 13 10.72 44.86 8.64
CA PHE A 13 9.62 44.18 7.96
C PHE A 13 10.12 43.21 6.88
N VAL A 14 11.13 43.60 6.11
CA VAL A 14 11.80 42.73 5.14
C VAL A 14 12.48 41.55 5.84
N PHE A 15 13.19 41.79 6.95
CA PHE A 15 13.77 40.73 7.77
C PHE A 15 12.70 39.78 8.33
N LEU A 16 11.55 40.30 8.75
CA LEU A 16 10.45 39.47 9.24
C LEU A 16 9.87 38.59 8.14
N ILE A 17 9.70 39.11 6.93
CA ILE A 17 9.23 38.34 5.77
C ILE A 17 10.24 37.24 5.41
N ILE A 18 11.53 37.57 5.34
CA ILE A 18 12.59 36.59 5.06
C ILE A 18 12.65 35.53 6.17
N PHE A 19 12.50 35.92 7.43
CA PHE A 19 12.49 35.02 8.57
C PHE A 19 11.28 34.08 8.54
N LEU A 20 10.08 34.59 8.23
CA LEU A 20 8.86 33.80 8.10
C LEU A 20 8.92 32.85 6.89
N ALA A 21 9.45 33.30 5.75
CA ALA A 21 9.68 32.45 4.59
C ALA A 21 10.71 31.35 4.89
N SER A 22 11.80 31.70 5.58
CA SER A 22 12.85 30.75 5.97
C SER A 22 12.33 29.73 7.00
N ILE A 23 11.52 30.16 7.97
CA ILE A 23 10.85 29.25 8.92
C ILE A 23 9.84 28.35 8.21
N SER A 24 9.09 28.88 7.24
CA SER A 24 8.11 28.07 6.49
C SER A 24 8.81 26.98 5.69
N ILE A 25 9.92 27.32 5.02
CA ILE A 25 10.77 26.34 4.34
C ILE A 25 11.37 25.39 5.38
N PHE A 26 11.98 25.89 6.46
CA PHE A 26 12.61 25.06 7.49
C PHE A 26 11.64 24.12 8.22
N LEU A 27 10.39 24.51 8.45
CA LEU A 27 9.36 23.64 9.02
C LEU A 27 8.91 22.59 7.98
N ALA A 28 8.74 22.99 6.71
CA ALA A 28 8.41 22.07 5.64
C ALA A 28 9.52 21.03 5.37
N THR A 29 10.79 21.43 5.40
CA THR A 29 11.93 20.49 5.27
C THR A 29 12.27 19.80 6.59
N GLY A 30 12.02 20.44 7.73
CA GLY A 30 12.27 19.90 9.07
C GLY A 30 11.34 18.73 9.39
N GLN A 31 10.07 18.81 8.99
CA GLN A 31 9.17 17.64 8.98
C GLN A 31 9.77 16.50 8.12
N LYS A 32 10.32 16.80 6.94
CA LYS A 32 10.98 15.81 6.05
C LYS A 32 12.31 15.25 6.60
N MET A 33 12.95 15.91 7.56
CA MET A 33 14.21 15.46 8.15
C MET A 33 14.02 14.69 9.47
N ILE A 34 13.05 15.08 10.30
CA ILE A 34 12.74 14.38 11.57
C ILE A 34 11.81 13.17 11.30
N MET A 35 10.97 13.23 10.28
CA MET A 35 10.03 12.17 9.89
C MET A 35 10.38 11.50 8.54
N GLY A 36 11.65 11.53 8.13
CA GLY A 36 12.08 10.97 6.84
C GLY A 36 11.31 11.56 5.63
N PRO A 37 11.52 11.03 4.41
CA PRO A 37 10.72 11.40 3.26
C PRO A 37 9.26 11.02 3.53
N GLU A 38 8.47 12.00 3.99
CA GLU A 38 7.02 11.91 4.20
C GLU A 38 6.57 10.59 4.87
N PHE A 39 6.77 10.47 6.20
CA PHE A 39 5.83 9.67 7.01
C PHE A 39 4.46 10.38 7.02
N HIS A 40 3.78 10.35 5.89
CA HIS A 40 2.38 10.05 5.95
C HIS A 40 2.30 8.62 6.51
N ALA A 41 1.63 8.42 7.64
CA ALA A 41 0.87 7.20 7.76
C ALA A 41 -0.21 7.31 6.67
N VAL A 42 0.17 7.06 5.41
CA VAL A 42 -0.79 6.94 4.32
C VAL A 42 -1.55 5.66 4.68
N GLU A 43 -2.68 5.79 5.38
CA GLU A 43 -3.80 4.96 4.96
C GLU A 43 -3.98 5.30 3.50
N GLN A 44 -3.94 4.30 2.61
CA GLN A 44 -3.71 4.47 1.16
C GLN A 44 -4.51 5.63 0.49
N SER A 45 -5.63 6.05 1.11
CA SER A 45 -6.51 7.18 0.77
C SER A 45 -5.96 8.59 1.00
N ASP A 46 -5.02 8.80 1.93
CA ASP A 46 -4.59 10.15 2.29
C ASP A 46 -3.70 10.83 1.24
N LEU A 47 -3.29 10.10 0.20
CA LEU A 47 -2.67 10.68 -1.00
C LEU A 47 -3.70 11.22 -2.02
N LEU A 48 -5.01 11.01 -1.79
CA LEU A 48 -6.08 11.21 -2.80
C LEU A 48 -7.24 12.07 -2.27
N ASN A 49 -7.11 12.62 -1.06
CA ASN A 49 -8.17 13.30 -0.34
C ASN A 49 -8.27 14.78 -0.76
N LEU A 50 -8.85 15.04 -1.93
CA LEU A 50 -9.17 16.39 -2.41
C LEU A 50 -10.43 16.37 -3.30
N ASP A 51 -11.63 16.11 -2.77
CA ASP A 51 -12.78 16.99 -3.07
C ASP A 51 -14.06 16.66 -2.29
N GLY A 52 -14.84 17.70 -2.00
CA GLY A 52 -16.23 17.59 -1.52
C GLY A 52 -17.23 17.26 -2.62
N ASP A 53 -16.79 17.23 -3.88
CA ASP A 53 -17.58 16.92 -5.05
C ASP A 53 -17.34 15.48 -5.52
N LYS A 54 -18.38 14.67 -5.29
CA LYS A 54 -18.60 13.25 -5.64
C LYS A 54 -18.08 12.80 -7.02
N LYS A 55 -16.77 12.66 -7.21
CA LYS A 55 -16.20 11.86 -8.31
C LYS A 55 -15.40 10.71 -7.73
N LEU A 56 -15.64 9.50 -8.27
CA LEU A 56 -14.82 8.34 -7.93
C LEU A 56 -13.40 8.60 -8.45
N TYR A 57 -12.42 8.59 -7.54
CA TYR A 57 -11.01 8.89 -7.82
C TYR A 57 -10.29 7.77 -8.61
N ALA A 58 -10.82 6.54 -8.58
CA ALA A 58 -10.20 5.34 -9.14
C ALA A 58 -10.94 4.87 -10.41
N ASP A 59 -10.19 4.55 -11.47
CA ASP A 59 -10.75 3.98 -12.72
C ASP A 59 -11.21 2.53 -12.49
N THR A 60 -10.62 1.84 -11.52
CA THR A 60 -10.90 0.44 -11.21
C THR A 60 -10.96 0.19 -9.70
N PHE A 61 -11.71 -0.84 -9.28
CA PHE A 61 -11.77 -1.26 -7.88
C PHE A 61 -10.38 -1.54 -7.28
N PHE A 62 -9.46 -2.09 -8.08
CA PHE A 62 -8.09 -2.41 -7.65
C PHE A 62 -7.24 -1.19 -7.33
N GLU A 63 -7.66 0.01 -7.72
CA GLU A 63 -6.99 1.28 -7.39
C GLU A 63 -7.57 1.93 -6.13
N THR A 64 -8.57 1.32 -5.50
CA THR A 64 -9.21 1.86 -4.30
C THR A 64 -8.47 1.50 -3.01
N ASP A 65 -8.65 2.34 -2.01
CA ASP A 65 -8.13 2.12 -0.66
C ASP A 65 -8.83 0.97 0.05
N VAL A 66 -10.08 0.71 -0.33
CA VAL A 66 -10.82 -0.45 0.16
C VAL A 66 -10.12 -1.73 -0.27
N PHE A 67 -9.72 -1.82 -1.55
CA PHE A 67 -8.94 -2.97 -2.01
C PHE A 67 -7.63 -3.09 -1.24
N ASP A 68 -6.83 -2.03 -1.18
CA ASP A 68 -5.49 -2.16 -0.58
C ASP A 68 -5.54 -2.36 0.96
N ASN A 69 -6.44 -1.69 1.69
CA ASN A 69 -6.49 -1.75 3.17
C ASN A 69 -7.35 -2.90 3.73
N GLN A 70 -8.45 -3.26 3.06
CA GLN A 70 -9.37 -4.30 3.55
C GLN A 70 -9.06 -5.66 2.93
N ILE A 71 -8.68 -5.69 1.65
CA ILE A 71 -8.47 -6.97 0.95
C ILE A 71 -7.00 -7.34 0.96
N LEU A 72 -6.16 -6.50 0.35
CA LEU A 72 -4.76 -6.85 0.14
C LEU A 72 -4.00 -6.99 1.44
N LYS A 73 -4.17 -6.06 2.39
CA LYS A 73 -3.56 -6.15 3.72
C LYS A 73 -3.91 -7.45 4.44
N ASN A 74 -5.19 -7.86 4.40
CA ASN A 74 -5.63 -9.12 5.02
C ASN A 74 -5.03 -10.34 4.31
N LEU A 75 -4.97 -10.35 2.98
CA LEU A 75 -4.30 -11.40 2.20
C LEU A 75 -2.83 -11.53 2.57
N VAL A 76 -2.11 -10.40 2.61
CA VAL A 76 -0.68 -10.35 2.96
C VAL A 76 -0.45 -10.84 4.40
N ASP A 77 -1.25 -10.39 5.38
CA ASP A 77 -1.17 -10.88 6.78
C ASP A 77 -1.27 -12.41 6.83
N LYS A 78 -2.27 -13.00 6.17
CA LYS A 78 -2.44 -14.46 6.17
C LYS A 78 -1.28 -15.16 5.46
N MET A 79 -0.83 -14.66 4.31
CA MET A 79 0.29 -15.25 3.58
C MET A 79 1.56 -15.27 4.42
N VAL A 80 1.88 -14.17 5.11
CA VAL A 80 3.03 -14.11 6.01
C VAL A 80 2.89 -15.07 7.20
N LYS A 81 1.70 -15.15 7.82
CA LYS A 81 1.48 -16.07 8.94
C LYS A 81 1.73 -17.54 8.57
N VAL A 82 1.34 -17.96 7.35
CA VAL A 82 1.53 -19.36 6.91
C VAL A 82 3.00 -19.74 6.79
N ILE A 83 3.86 -18.83 6.34
CA ILE A 83 5.29 -19.09 6.07
C ILE A 83 6.23 -18.61 7.21
N SER A 84 5.71 -17.98 8.24
CA SER A 84 6.47 -17.49 9.39
C SER A 84 6.58 -18.56 10.48
N ASP A 85 7.69 -18.58 11.22
CA ASP A 85 7.90 -19.53 12.33
C ASP A 85 7.28 -19.06 13.65
N SER A 86 6.93 -17.77 13.74
CA SER A 86 6.41 -17.16 14.96
C SER A 86 4.91 -17.37 15.18
N TYR A 87 4.19 -17.95 14.21
CA TYR A 87 2.72 -17.98 14.17
C TYR A 87 2.13 -19.40 14.09
N ASP A 88 2.78 -20.40 14.67
CA ASP A 88 2.38 -21.81 14.55
C ASP A 88 0.90 -22.09 14.86
N TYR A 89 0.31 -21.41 15.85
CA TYR A 89 -1.10 -21.58 16.23
C TYR A 89 -2.09 -20.90 15.27
N GLU A 90 -1.64 -19.91 14.48
CA GLU A 90 -2.48 -19.20 13.51
C GLU A 90 -2.36 -19.75 12.07
N LYS A 91 -1.36 -20.61 11.81
CA LYS A 91 -1.07 -21.13 10.46
C LYS A 91 -2.26 -21.82 9.81
N GLU A 92 -2.91 -22.74 10.51
CA GLU A 92 -4.05 -23.48 9.95
C GLU A 92 -5.25 -22.57 9.70
N SER A 93 -5.51 -21.62 10.60
CA SER A 93 -6.54 -20.59 10.38
C SER A 93 -6.23 -19.74 9.15
N ALA A 94 -4.97 -19.29 8.99
CA ALA A 94 -4.53 -18.51 7.84
C ALA A 94 -4.62 -19.30 6.53
N LYS A 95 -4.24 -20.59 6.52
CA LYS A 95 -4.41 -21.48 5.35
C LYS A 95 -5.88 -21.63 4.97
N ASN A 96 -6.76 -21.87 5.95
CA ASN A 96 -8.19 -22.01 5.70
C ASN A 96 -8.75 -20.74 5.05
N ARG A 97 -8.43 -19.57 5.59
CA ARG A 97 -8.83 -18.28 5.00
C ARG A 97 -8.28 -18.08 3.58
N LEU A 98 -7.02 -18.42 3.33
CA LEU A 98 -6.45 -18.30 1.97
C LEU A 98 -7.08 -19.29 0.98
N SER A 99 -7.51 -20.47 1.44
CA SER A 99 -8.16 -21.48 0.60
C SER A 99 -9.56 -21.08 0.13
N GLU A 100 -10.19 -20.12 0.81
CA GLU A 100 -11.48 -19.55 0.42
C GLU A 100 -11.36 -18.74 -0.89
N PHE A 101 -10.20 -18.11 -1.14
CA PHE A 101 -9.91 -17.34 -2.35
C PHE A 101 -9.41 -18.21 -3.51
N LYS A 102 -10.27 -19.09 -4.03
CA LYS A 102 -9.89 -20.03 -5.11
C LYS A 102 -9.45 -19.35 -6.40
N GLU A 103 -9.96 -18.15 -6.66
CA GLU A 103 -9.70 -17.41 -7.90
C GLU A 103 -8.47 -16.50 -7.80
N ILE A 104 -8.05 -16.15 -6.59
CA ILE A 104 -6.82 -15.39 -6.36
C ILE A 104 -5.65 -16.35 -6.36
N LYS A 105 -4.80 -16.27 -7.37
CA LYS A 105 -3.56 -17.06 -7.43
C LYS A 105 -2.48 -16.33 -6.66
N PHE A 106 -1.75 -17.02 -5.81
CA PHE A 106 -0.66 -16.41 -5.06
C PHE A 106 0.54 -17.35 -4.91
N PHE A 107 1.70 -16.74 -4.71
CA PHE A 107 2.92 -17.42 -4.34
C PHE A 107 3.63 -16.59 -3.28
N VAL A 108 3.87 -17.17 -2.10
CA VAL A 108 4.62 -16.53 -1.02
C VAL A 108 5.81 -17.39 -0.65
N LYS A 109 6.95 -16.73 -0.47
CA LYS A 109 8.22 -17.33 -0.06
C LYS A 109 8.85 -16.55 1.08
N ASN A 110 9.21 -17.25 2.14
CA ASN A 110 10.15 -16.74 3.12
C ASN A 110 11.56 -16.95 2.55
N ASN A 111 12.24 -15.87 2.19
CA ASN A 111 13.58 -15.93 1.61
C ASN A 111 14.65 -16.32 2.64
N SER A 112 14.40 -16.09 3.93
CA SER A 112 15.30 -16.48 5.01
C SER A 112 15.26 -17.99 5.27
N THR A 113 14.06 -18.59 5.29
CA THR A 113 13.89 -20.02 5.63
C THR A 113 13.69 -20.93 4.41
N GLY A 114 13.43 -20.36 3.24
CA GLY A 114 13.08 -21.09 2.03
C GLY A 114 11.65 -21.66 2.03
N LYS A 115 10.84 -21.41 3.08
CA LYS A 115 9.46 -21.89 3.16
C LYS A 115 8.60 -21.23 2.10
N VAL A 116 7.83 -22.04 1.38
CA VAL A 116 6.93 -21.62 0.31
C VAL A 116 5.51 -22.05 0.63
N TYR A 117 4.56 -21.18 0.35
CA TYR A 117 3.14 -21.52 0.31
C TYR A 117 2.50 -20.88 -0.94
N THR A 118 1.76 -21.67 -1.69
CA THR A 118 1.15 -21.24 -2.96
C THR A 118 -0.06 -22.12 -3.27
N ASN A 119 -1.06 -21.56 -3.95
CA ASN A 119 -2.17 -22.30 -4.55
C ASN A 119 -2.00 -22.49 -6.08
N THR A 120 -0.78 -22.33 -6.58
CA THR A 120 -0.43 -22.46 -8.00
C THR A 120 0.45 -23.67 -8.25
N ASN A 121 0.61 -24.04 -9.52
CA ASN A 121 1.49 -25.14 -9.93
C ASN A 121 2.94 -24.69 -10.21
N TYR A 122 3.29 -23.43 -9.93
CA TYR A 122 4.63 -22.91 -10.18
C TYR A 122 5.61 -23.37 -9.10
N LYS A 123 6.88 -23.58 -9.50
CA LYS A 123 7.96 -24.00 -8.58
C LYS A 123 8.65 -22.82 -7.91
N THR A 124 8.70 -21.67 -8.59
CA THR A 124 9.39 -20.47 -8.12
C THR A 124 8.49 -19.26 -8.23
N ASN A 125 8.76 -18.26 -7.41
CA ASN A 125 8.02 -17.01 -7.44
C ASN A 125 8.29 -16.25 -8.74
N GLU A 126 9.52 -16.31 -9.24
CA GLU A 126 9.93 -15.70 -10.50
C GLU A 126 9.18 -16.29 -11.70
N ASP A 127 9.02 -17.63 -11.74
CA ASP A 127 8.25 -18.29 -12.80
C ASP A 127 6.77 -17.90 -12.72
N PHE A 128 6.21 -17.81 -11.51
CA PHE A 128 4.85 -17.33 -11.35
C PHE A 128 4.70 -15.88 -11.86
N ARG A 129 5.54 -14.94 -11.40
CA ARG A 129 5.52 -13.51 -11.81
C ARG A 129 5.54 -13.35 -13.34
N LYS A 130 6.37 -14.11 -14.04
CA LYS A 130 6.48 -14.04 -15.52
C LYS A 130 5.21 -14.50 -16.25
N ASN A 131 4.41 -15.35 -15.62
CA ASN A 131 3.20 -15.94 -16.21
C ASN A 131 1.90 -15.35 -15.62
N GLN A 132 2.00 -14.30 -14.81
CA GLN A 132 0.85 -13.55 -14.34
C GLN A 132 0.19 -12.81 -15.51
N ASN A 133 -1.05 -13.16 -15.81
CA ASN A 133 -1.81 -12.63 -16.95
C ASN A 133 -3.24 -12.19 -16.59
N ASP A 134 -3.60 -12.25 -15.30
CA ASP A 134 -4.88 -11.76 -14.82
C ASP A 134 -4.90 -10.22 -14.77
N TYR A 135 -6.05 -9.64 -14.43
CA TYR A 135 -6.29 -8.20 -14.58
C TYR A 135 -5.47 -7.35 -13.61
N CYS A 136 -5.34 -7.78 -12.36
CA CYS A 136 -4.53 -7.13 -11.33
C CYS A 136 -3.45 -8.10 -10.82
N ASN A 137 -2.19 -7.76 -11.05
CA ASN A 137 -1.04 -8.54 -10.61
C ASN A 137 -0.20 -7.72 -9.64
N LEU A 138 0.17 -8.35 -8.52
CA LEU A 138 0.89 -7.70 -7.43
C LEU A 138 2.23 -8.41 -7.23
N GLU A 139 3.27 -7.61 -7.05
CA GLU A 139 4.60 -8.04 -6.62
C GLU A 139 4.92 -7.28 -5.33
N ILE A 140 5.08 -8.01 -4.22
CA ILE A 140 5.39 -7.43 -2.92
C ILE A 140 6.66 -8.09 -2.41
N ASP A 141 7.68 -7.29 -2.13
CA ASP A 141 8.92 -7.74 -1.52
C ASP A 141 9.07 -7.04 -0.16
N LEU A 142 8.85 -7.80 0.91
CA LEU A 142 8.99 -7.36 2.28
C LEU A 142 10.46 -7.51 2.70
N SER A 143 11.09 -6.40 3.08
CA SER A 143 12.41 -6.40 3.70
C SER A 143 12.38 -5.65 5.03
N ASN A 144 13.36 -5.94 5.91
CA ASN A 144 13.40 -5.47 7.30
C ASN A 144 13.20 -3.95 7.49
N SER A 145 13.50 -3.10 6.50
CA SER A 145 13.39 -1.64 6.62
C SER A 145 12.40 -1.01 5.63
N LYS A 146 12.29 -1.55 4.42
CA LYS A 146 11.40 -1.03 3.37
C LYS A 146 10.84 -2.19 2.57
N SER A 147 9.52 -2.19 2.38
CA SER A 147 8.89 -3.05 1.39
C SER A 147 8.85 -2.34 0.04
N THR A 148 8.97 -3.14 -1.02
CA THR A 148 8.62 -2.70 -2.37
C THR A 148 7.27 -3.31 -2.71
N TYR A 149 6.37 -2.48 -3.20
CA TYR A 149 5.04 -2.86 -3.64
C TYR A 149 4.87 -2.43 -5.08
N THR A 150 4.52 -3.38 -5.95
CA THR A 150 4.16 -3.09 -7.33
C THR A 150 2.78 -3.66 -7.64
N LYS A 151 1.94 -2.83 -8.23
CA LYS A 151 0.62 -3.16 -8.76
C LYS A 151 0.64 -3.02 -10.27
N ILE A 152 0.17 -4.04 -10.97
CA ILE A 152 0.04 -4.08 -12.42
C ILE A 152 -1.43 -4.29 -12.75
N ILE A 153 -2.13 -3.23 -13.15
CA ILE A 153 -3.55 -3.29 -13.53
C ILE A 153 -3.65 -3.06 -15.02
N ASP A 154 -4.24 -4.01 -15.75
CA ASP A 154 -4.40 -3.91 -17.21
C ASP A 154 -3.10 -3.46 -17.92
N LYS A 155 -1.98 -4.10 -17.56
CA LYS A 155 -0.62 -3.82 -18.05
C LYS A 155 -0.02 -2.47 -17.65
N LYS A 156 -0.73 -1.61 -16.91
CA LYS A 156 -0.16 -0.40 -16.30
C LYS A 156 0.54 -0.75 -14.99
N ARG A 157 1.83 -0.41 -14.87
CA ARG A 157 2.65 -0.72 -13.70
C ARG A 157 2.80 0.51 -12.80
N LEU A 158 2.46 0.33 -11.53
CA LEU A 158 2.60 1.32 -10.47
C LEU A 158 3.44 0.72 -9.35
N SER A 159 4.57 1.34 -9.02
CA SER A 159 5.49 0.85 -8.00
C SER A 159 5.70 1.89 -6.92
N SER A 160 5.77 1.45 -5.67
CA SER A 160 5.98 2.30 -4.51
C SER A 160 6.85 1.57 -3.47
N SER A 161 7.59 2.35 -2.68
CA SER A 161 8.31 1.83 -1.51
C SER A 161 7.59 2.28 -0.25
N VAL A 162 7.33 1.35 0.66
CA VAL A 162 6.54 1.57 1.88
C VAL A 162 7.28 0.99 3.09
N TYR A 163 7.02 1.52 4.28
CA TYR A 163 7.57 0.93 5.51
C TYR A 163 6.86 -0.38 5.83
N ALA A 164 7.60 -1.49 5.88
CA ALA A 164 7.06 -2.84 5.86
C ALA A 164 6.02 -3.12 6.96
N ASN A 165 6.41 -2.96 8.22
CA ASN A 165 5.56 -3.33 9.36
C ASN A 165 4.30 -2.44 9.49
N PRO A 166 4.39 -1.09 9.52
CA PRO A 166 3.21 -0.27 9.74
C PRO A 166 2.22 -0.34 8.57
N PHE A 167 2.70 -0.41 7.34
CA PHE A 167 1.84 -0.45 6.15
C PHE A 167 1.02 -1.74 6.08
N TRP A 168 1.68 -2.89 6.30
CA TRP A 168 1.01 -4.19 6.25
C TRP A 168 0.34 -4.57 7.58
N GLY A 169 0.41 -3.73 8.60
CA GLY A 169 -0.15 -4.01 9.94
C GLY A 169 0.53 -5.19 10.63
N MET A 170 1.79 -5.45 10.31
CA MET A 170 2.53 -6.60 10.82
C MET A 170 3.11 -6.29 12.20
N GLN A 171 2.87 -7.18 13.16
CA GLN A 171 3.31 -7.00 14.55
C GLN A 171 4.78 -7.38 14.80
N VAL A 172 5.45 -8.02 13.83
CA VAL A 172 6.82 -8.51 13.95
C VAL A 172 7.61 -8.05 12.73
N ASN A 173 8.91 -7.81 12.90
CA ASN A 173 9.82 -7.63 11.77
C ASN A 173 9.63 -8.80 10.81
N SER A 174 9.06 -8.50 9.64
CA SER A 174 8.89 -9.50 8.59
C SER A 174 10.27 -10.04 8.24
N ASP A 175 10.45 -11.36 8.25
CA ASP A 175 11.54 -11.98 7.51
C ASP A 175 11.58 -11.41 6.09
N SER A 176 12.72 -11.54 5.40
CA SER A 176 12.76 -11.26 3.96
C SER A 176 11.73 -12.15 3.27
N ILE A 177 10.64 -11.58 2.77
CA ILE A 177 9.50 -12.32 2.24
C ILE A 177 9.15 -11.76 0.87
N SER A 178 9.01 -12.64 -0.11
CA SER A 178 8.54 -12.29 -1.45
C SER A 178 7.16 -12.88 -1.69
N ILE A 179 6.23 -12.03 -2.09
CA ILE A 179 4.84 -12.36 -2.39
C ILE A 179 4.56 -11.94 -3.83
N SER A 180 3.79 -12.77 -4.52
CA SER A 180 3.16 -12.41 -5.78
C SER A 180 1.71 -12.84 -5.76
N ILE A 181 0.81 -12.00 -6.29
CA ILE A 181 -0.63 -12.25 -6.32
C ILE A 181 -1.15 -11.93 -7.72
N SER A 182 -2.09 -12.72 -8.23
CA SER A 182 -2.71 -12.53 -9.54
C SER A 182 -4.23 -12.68 -9.35
N ILE A 183 -4.97 -11.63 -9.72
CA ILE A 183 -6.38 -11.48 -9.42
C ILE A 183 -7.16 -11.21 -10.73
N PRO A 184 -8.18 -12.01 -11.07
CA PRO A 184 -9.00 -11.78 -12.25
C PRO A 184 -9.80 -10.47 -12.12
N LYS A 185 -10.30 -9.96 -13.25
CA LYS A 185 -11.07 -8.69 -13.26
C LYS A 185 -12.33 -8.78 -12.41
N ASP A 186 -13.05 -9.89 -12.56
CA ASP A 186 -14.32 -10.18 -11.91
C ASP A 186 -14.20 -11.48 -11.12
N MET A 187 -14.85 -11.53 -9.95
CA MET A 187 -14.93 -12.73 -9.10
C MET A 187 -16.31 -13.39 -9.14
N ASN A 188 -16.32 -14.69 -8.94
CA ASN A 188 -17.53 -15.49 -8.79
C ASN A 188 -18.19 -15.29 -7.41
N ASP A 189 -19.46 -15.66 -7.30
CA ASP A 189 -20.41 -15.30 -6.22
C ASP A 189 -20.06 -15.66 -4.76
N TYR A 190 -18.96 -16.34 -4.50
CA TYR A 190 -18.61 -16.83 -3.16
C TYR A 190 -17.34 -16.18 -2.63
N ASP A 191 -17.48 -15.02 -1.99
CA ASP A 191 -16.40 -14.41 -1.21
C ASP A 191 -16.88 -13.95 0.18
N GLN A 192 -16.30 -14.54 1.23
CA GLN A 192 -16.63 -14.26 2.63
C GLN A 192 -15.94 -13.01 3.19
N PHE A 193 -14.93 -12.47 2.51
CA PHE A 193 -14.24 -11.22 2.85
C PHE A 193 -14.86 -10.01 2.17
N GLY A 194 -15.96 -10.21 1.43
CA GLY A 194 -16.70 -9.13 0.81
C GLY A 194 -15.99 -8.51 -0.38
N LEU A 195 -14.90 -9.10 -0.91
CA LEU A 195 -14.21 -8.58 -2.10
C LEU A 195 -15.18 -8.38 -3.27
N LYS A 196 -16.03 -9.38 -3.55
CA LYS A 196 -17.11 -9.23 -4.53
C LYS A 196 -18.09 -8.12 -4.15
N SER A 197 -18.53 -8.06 -2.89
CA SER A 197 -19.40 -6.99 -2.40
C SER A 197 -18.79 -5.61 -2.64
N TYR A 198 -17.50 -5.43 -2.36
CA TYR A 198 -16.78 -4.19 -2.58
C TYR A 198 -16.60 -3.89 -4.08
N GLN A 199 -16.41 -4.90 -4.93
CA GLN A 199 -16.42 -4.74 -6.39
C GLN A 199 -17.80 -4.32 -6.91
N ASP A 200 -18.87 -4.91 -6.39
CA ASP A 200 -20.25 -4.61 -6.77
C ASP A 200 -20.66 -3.21 -6.29
N ASP A 201 -20.29 -2.84 -5.06
CA ASP A 201 -20.45 -1.48 -4.54
C ASP A 201 -19.70 -0.46 -5.41
N PHE A 202 -18.43 -0.74 -5.75
CA PHE A 202 -17.64 0.11 -6.64
C PHE A 202 -18.33 0.28 -8.00
N LYS A 203 -18.79 -0.81 -8.62
CA LYS A 203 -19.52 -0.78 -9.90
C LYS A 203 -20.81 0.03 -9.78
N TYR A 204 -21.56 -0.14 -8.69
CA TYR A 204 -22.80 0.59 -8.45
C TYR A 204 -22.53 2.09 -8.37
N TYR A 205 -21.61 2.54 -7.51
CA TYR A 205 -21.31 3.97 -7.37
C TYR A 205 -20.69 4.57 -8.62
N SER A 206 -19.83 3.84 -9.34
CA SER A 206 -19.25 4.31 -10.60
C SER A 206 -20.28 4.53 -11.71
N ASN A 207 -21.41 3.84 -11.69
CA ASN A 207 -22.47 3.96 -12.70
C ASN A 207 -23.54 5.03 -12.35
N HIS A 208 -23.55 5.54 -11.11
CA HIS A 208 -24.57 6.48 -10.60
C HIS A 208 -23.99 7.86 -10.24
N ILE A 209 -22.74 8.11 -10.65
CA ILE A 209 -22.04 9.40 -10.61
C ILE A 209 -21.89 9.90 -12.04
#